data_AF-A0AAD1WA49-F1
#
_entry.id   AF-A0AAD1WA49-F1
#
_cell.length_a   1.000
_cell.length_b   1.000
_cell.length_c   1.000
_cell.angle_alpha   90.00
_cell.angle_beta   90.00
_cell.angle_gamma   90.00
#
_symmetry.space_group_name_H-M   'P 1'
#
loop_
_entity.id
_entity.type
_entity.pdbx_description
1 polymer ?
#
loop_
_entity_poly.entity_id
_entity_poly.type
_entity_poly.pdbx_seq_one_letter_code
_entity_poly.pdbx_strand_id
1 'polypeptide(L)'
;MSYIPCDIDFNFKGFSFHQEKCRKGCGFYGNPIWHGYCSRCWIQQRQKSQTHPLTDGFRHHTAILKVKPEQRRNEDLWKIPDTARNVTSNDGFPHSHITYRSLPVADSPGSLSLLTFPCLHALAQGDFSDFLKALRRPDAQNLMTHCTRFIQKLQDTEILTLDDKGEQVQEFYSTIGSLYPDHMTEEREKLLNNIEKLVMTRLYKSVFCLDGSQDEQKDLCFQAQIRSLVWVTPKMLQLSLHESNKEANDLVLSAVTTLVEIDSKRAPQDKLACVSKASNFIFKAISVSKIEPATADDFLSYLIFTILKANPPRLLSNIQYITRFCNPKRLVSGKDGYCFTSFVSSFVFINF
;
A
#
# COMPACT_ATOMS: atom_id res chain seq x y z
N MET A 1 8.23 -0.97 50.04
CA MET A 1 8.34 -0.72 48.58
C MET A 1 7.23 -1.50 47.91
N SER A 2 6.10 -0.83 47.73
CA SER A 2 4.81 -1.43 47.40
C SER A 2 4.66 -1.55 45.90
N TYR A 3 4.38 -2.77 45.43
CA TYR A 3 3.85 -3.02 44.09
C TYR A 3 2.52 -2.26 43.93
N ILE A 4 2.42 -1.39 42.93
CA ILE A 4 1.15 -0.81 42.49
C ILE A 4 0.75 -1.57 41.22
N PRO A 5 -0.28 -2.43 41.26
CA PRO A 5 -0.86 -2.99 40.05
C PRO A 5 -1.75 -1.92 39.42
N CYS A 6 -1.39 -1.45 38.22
CA CYS A 6 -2.26 -0.59 37.42
C CYS A 6 -3.25 -1.45 36.61
N ASP A 7 -4.18 -2.10 37.30
CA ASP A 7 -5.48 -2.43 36.74
C ASP A 7 -6.35 -1.18 36.91
N ILE A 8 -6.41 -0.34 35.87
CA ILE A 8 -7.34 0.79 35.84
C ILE A 8 -8.45 0.45 34.85
N ASP A 9 -9.52 -0.10 35.40
CA ASP A 9 -10.84 -0.22 34.77
C ASP A 9 -11.39 1.18 34.45
N PHE A 10 -11.26 1.61 33.20
CA PHE A 10 -11.97 2.79 32.71
C PHE A 10 -13.35 2.41 32.19
N ASN A 11 -14.33 2.52 33.10
CA ASN A 11 -15.76 2.44 32.81
C ASN A 11 -16.23 3.68 32.01
N PHE A 12 -16.02 3.68 30.70
CA PHE A 12 -16.99 4.29 29.78
C PHE A 12 -18.04 3.20 29.56
N LYS A 13 -19.18 3.28 30.26
CA LYS A 13 -20.28 2.29 30.10
C LYS A 13 -20.80 2.37 28.65
N GLY A 14 -20.18 1.61 27.77
CA GLY A 14 -20.50 1.48 26.36
C GLY A 14 -19.36 0.94 25.47
N PHE A 15 -18.10 1.26 25.73
CA PHE A 15 -16.99 0.87 24.84
C PHE A 15 -15.70 0.54 25.58
N SER A 16 -15.50 -0.74 25.87
CA SER A 16 -14.19 -1.32 26.20
C SER A 16 -13.51 -1.72 24.89
N PHE A 17 -12.40 -1.05 24.55
CA PHE A 17 -11.47 -1.52 23.52
C PHE A 17 -10.17 -1.94 24.19
N HIS A 18 -10.15 -3.12 24.79
CA HIS A 18 -8.90 -3.70 25.29
C HIS A 18 -8.03 -4.12 24.10
N GLN A 19 -6.94 -3.38 23.85
CA GLN A 19 -5.89 -3.80 22.94
C GLN A 19 -5.06 -4.91 23.60
N GLU A 20 -5.50 -6.15 23.42
CA GLU A 20 -4.76 -7.33 23.87
C GLU A 20 -3.57 -7.61 22.96
N LYS A 21 -2.52 -8.24 23.50
CA LYS A 21 -1.42 -8.76 22.66
C LYS A 21 -2.00 -9.71 21.63
N CYS A 22 -1.43 -9.69 20.42
CA CYS A 22 -1.85 -10.57 19.35
C CYS A 22 -1.92 -12.00 19.88
N ARG A 23 -3.04 -12.68 19.63
CA ARG A 23 -3.30 -14.06 20.02
C ARG A 23 -2.22 -15.05 19.57
N LYS A 24 -1.47 -14.71 18.53
CA LYS A 24 -0.34 -15.49 18.00
C LYS A 24 1.00 -15.25 18.73
N GLY A 25 1.05 -14.33 19.69
CA GLY A 25 2.26 -14.01 20.46
C GLY A 25 3.38 -13.36 19.65
N CYS A 26 3.09 -12.78 18.48
CA CYS A 26 4.08 -12.26 17.53
C CYS A 26 4.69 -10.90 17.91
N GLY A 27 4.49 -10.42 19.14
CA GLY A 27 4.94 -9.11 19.60
C GLY A 27 4.07 -7.92 19.16
N PHE A 28 3.13 -8.12 18.22
CA PHE A 28 2.16 -7.09 17.81
C PHE A 28 0.88 -7.15 18.64
N TYR A 29 0.05 -6.10 18.59
CA TYR A 29 -1.25 -6.03 19.28
C TYR A 29 -2.39 -6.44 18.37
N GLY A 30 -3.31 -7.23 18.92
CA GLY A 30 -4.54 -7.62 18.26
C GLY A 30 -5.67 -6.65 18.52
N ASN A 31 -6.78 -6.84 17.80
CA ASN A 31 -8.02 -6.15 18.12
C ASN A 31 -9.22 -7.13 18.11
N PRO A 32 -10.33 -6.78 18.77
CA PRO A 32 -11.52 -7.65 18.83
C PRO A 32 -12.13 -7.94 17.45
N ILE A 33 -12.06 -6.98 16.51
CA ILE A 33 -12.55 -7.10 15.13
C ILE A 33 -11.82 -8.23 14.39
N TRP A 34 -10.55 -8.45 14.72
CA TRP A 34 -9.69 -9.50 14.18
C TRP A 34 -9.54 -10.67 15.15
N HIS A 35 -10.53 -10.92 16.02
CA HIS A 35 -10.53 -12.01 16.99
C HIS A 35 -9.25 -12.08 17.85
N GLY A 36 -8.70 -10.92 18.21
CA GLY A 36 -7.47 -10.80 18.98
C GLY A 36 -6.18 -10.97 18.17
N TYR A 37 -6.22 -11.07 16.84
CA TYR A 37 -5.03 -11.12 15.98
C TYR A 37 -4.57 -9.71 15.58
N CYS A 38 -3.26 -9.48 15.45
CA CYS A 38 -2.73 -8.27 14.81
C CYS A 38 -2.98 -8.30 13.30
N SER A 39 -2.82 -7.17 12.60
CA SER A 39 -3.08 -7.09 11.16
C SER A 39 -2.32 -8.15 10.35
N ARG A 40 -1.02 -8.34 10.63
CA ARG A 40 -0.19 -9.40 10.02
C ARG A 40 -0.73 -10.80 10.28
N CYS A 41 -1.05 -11.12 11.52
CA CYS A 41 -1.52 -12.46 11.90
C CYS A 41 -2.93 -12.74 11.42
N TRP A 42 -3.81 -11.73 11.43
CA TRP A 42 -5.16 -11.83 10.90
C TRP A 42 -5.15 -12.12 9.40
N ILE A 43 -4.31 -11.40 8.64
CA ILE A 43 -4.14 -11.65 7.21
C ILE A 43 -3.60 -13.05 6.95
N GLN A 44 -2.59 -13.51 7.71
CA GLN A 44 -2.07 -14.88 7.60
C GLN A 44 -3.11 -15.93 7.99
N GLN A 45 -3.89 -15.70 9.03
CA GLN A 45 -4.93 -16.62 9.52
C GLN A 45 -6.05 -16.75 8.47
N ARG A 46 -6.53 -15.63 7.95
CA ARG A 46 -7.59 -15.56 6.92
C ARG A 46 -7.14 -16.21 5.61
N GLN A 47 -5.86 -16.14 5.28
CA GLN A 47 -5.27 -16.86 4.14
C GLN A 47 -5.19 -18.38 4.37
N LYS A 48 -5.11 -18.85 5.62
CA LYS A 48 -5.08 -20.28 5.96
C LYS A 48 -6.47 -20.91 6.12
N SER A 49 -7.44 -20.15 6.65
CA SER A 49 -8.81 -20.63 6.87
C SER A 49 -9.72 -20.55 5.63
N GLN A 50 -9.34 -19.77 4.62
CA GLN A 50 -9.93 -19.86 3.28
C GLN A 50 -9.32 -21.03 2.49
N THR A 51 -9.74 -22.26 2.82
CA THR A 51 -9.51 -23.44 1.95
C THR A 51 -10.35 -23.40 0.67
N HIS A 52 -11.25 -22.41 0.52
CA HIS A 52 -11.63 -21.86 -0.77
C HIS A 52 -11.10 -20.43 -0.86
N PRO A 53 -9.98 -20.21 -1.54
CA PRO A 53 -9.48 -18.86 -1.69
C PRO A 53 -10.49 -18.08 -2.54
N LEU A 54 -10.80 -16.85 -2.16
CA LEU A 54 -11.37 -15.84 -3.08
C LEU A 54 -10.34 -15.44 -4.17
N THR A 55 -9.61 -16.44 -4.68
CA THR A 55 -8.74 -16.41 -5.83
C THR A 55 -9.33 -17.19 -6.99
N ASP A 56 -10.54 -17.75 -6.92
CA ASP A 56 -11.09 -18.50 -8.06
C ASP A 56 -11.29 -17.58 -9.29
N GLY A 57 -11.74 -16.33 -9.06
CA GLY A 57 -11.75 -15.31 -10.12
C GLY A 57 -10.38 -14.73 -10.51
N PHE A 58 -9.35 -14.80 -9.64
CA PHE A 58 -8.05 -14.15 -9.88
C PHE A 58 -6.95 -15.10 -10.38
N ARG A 59 -7.01 -16.40 -10.05
CA ARG A 59 -6.06 -17.40 -10.52
C ARG A 59 -6.31 -17.77 -11.98
N HIS A 60 -7.55 -17.99 -12.39
CA HIS A 60 -7.85 -18.31 -13.80
C HIS A 60 -7.53 -17.17 -14.76
N HIS A 61 -7.49 -15.95 -14.24
CA HIS A 61 -7.34 -14.70 -14.98
C HIS A 61 -5.89 -14.16 -15.02
N THR A 62 -4.97 -14.73 -14.24
CA THR A 62 -3.55 -14.33 -14.27
C THR A 62 -2.58 -15.51 -14.22
N ALA A 63 -3.06 -16.74 -14.42
CA ALA A 63 -2.26 -17.96 -14.42
C ALA A 63 -1.12 -17.96 -15.46
N ILE A 64 -1.23 -17.17 -16.53
CA ILE A 64 -0.21 -17.09 -17.60
C ILE A 64 1.02 -16.25 -17.18
N LEU A 65 0.93 -15.44 -16.11
CA LEU A 65 2.06 -14.67 -15.58
C LEU A 65 2.79 -15.38 -14.43
N LYS A 66 2.62 -16.70 -14.28
CA LYS A 66 3.37 -17.48 -13.28
C LYS A 66 4.78 -17.76 -13.79
N VAL A 67 5.74 -16.96 -13.32
CA VAL A 67 7.17 -17.31 -13.35
C VAL A 67 7.38 -18.54 -12.47
N LYS A 68 8.00 -19.60 -13.02
CA LYS A 68 8.44 -20.77 -12.24
C LYS A 68 9.55 -20.30 -11.28
N PRO A 69 9.50 -20.64 -9.98
CA PRO A 69 10.67 -20.48 -9.13
C PRO A 69 11.70 -21.54 -9.53
N GLU A 70 12.90 -21.11 -9.91
CA GLU A 70 14.05 -22.01 -9.98
C GLU A 70 14.32 -22.57 -8.58
N GLN A 71 14.41 -23.89 -8.52
CA GLN A 71 14.65 -24.66 -7.31
C GLN A 71 16.03 -24.28 -6.74
N ARG A 72 16.04 -23.62 -5.58
CA ARG A 72 17.21 -23.63 -4.69
C ARG A 72 17.45 -25.07 -4.25
N ARG A 73 18.46 -25.72 -4.84
CA ARG A 73 19.13 -26.88 -4.24
C ARG A 73 20.12 -26.35 -3.21
N ASN A 74 19.79 -26.53 -1.93
CA ASN A 74 20.81 -26.76 -0.91
C ASN A 74 20.99 -28.27 -0.84
N GLU A 75 22.24 -28.75 -0.93
CA GLU A 75 22.80 -29.73 0.01
C GLU A 75 24.32 -29.61 0.00
N ASP A 76 24.86 -29.78 1.20
CA ASP A 76 26.22 -29.60 1.66
C ASP A 76 27.22 -30.57 0.99
N LEU A 77 28.51 -30.18 0.97
CA LEU A 77 29.69 -31.03 1.27
C LEU A 77 30.97 -30.46 0.61
N TRP A 78 31.71 -29.63 1.34
CA TRP A 78 33.14 -29.44 1.06
C TRP A 78 33.95 -30.46 1.85
N LYS A 79 34.42 -31.50 1.16
CA LYS A 79 35.63 -32.24 1.51
C LYS A 79 36.69 -31.93 0.44
N ILE A 80 37.83 -31.43 0.89
CA ILE A 80 39.11 -31.32 0.14
C ILE A 80 39.80 -32.71 0.27
N PRO A 81 40.45 -33.31 -0.76
CA PRO A 81 41.84 -32.95 -1.12
C PRO A 81 42.30 -33.03 -2.60
N ASP A 82 43.23 -32.13 -2.90
CA ASP A 82 44.46 -32.23 -3.71
C ASP A 82 44.57 -33.22 -4.88
N THR A 83 44.89 -32.71 -6.10
CA THR A 83 46.18 -33.02 -6.78
C THR A 83 46.42 -32.19 -8.06
N ALA A 84 47.53 -31.43 -8.03
CA ALA A 84 48.62 -31.30 -9.01
C ALA A 84 48.40 -30.94 -10.51
N ARG A 85 49.07 -29.83 -10.90
CA ARG A 85 50.00 -29.65 -12.06
C ARG A 85 49.35 -29.64 -13.48
N ASN A 86 49.68 -28.75 -14.43
CA ASN A 86 50.95 -28.12 -14.78
C ASN A 86 50.77 -26.80 -15.57
N VAL A 87 51.82 -26.00 -15.50
CA VAL A 87 52.14 -24.76 -16.24
C VAL A 87 52.59 -25.07 -17.67
N THR A 88 52.23 -24.23 -18.65
CA THR A 88 53.14 -23.73 -19.71
C THR A 88 52.52 -22.54 -20.46
N SER A 89 53.28 -21.45 -20.53
CA SER A 89 53.10 -20.31 -21.44
C SER A 89 53.98 -20.53 -22.68
N ASN A 90 53.47 -20.28 -23.90
CA ASN A 90 53.99 -19.24 -24.82
C ASN A 90 53.34 -19.27 -26.23
N ASP A 91 53.06 -18.05 -26.73
CA ASP A 91 53.10 -17.50 -28.10
C ASP A 91 52.43 -18.18 -29.31
N GLY A 92 51.58 -17.39 -29.99
CA GLY A 92 51.19 -17.58 -31.39
C GLY A 92 49.90 -16.88 -31.81
N PHE A 93 49.96 -15.61 -32.25
CA PHE A 93 48.94 -15.00 -33.13
C PHE A 93 49.21 -15.43 -34.58
N PRO A 94 48.21 -15.67 -35.46
CA PRO A 94 47.42 -14.56 -36.03
C PRO A 94 45.94 -14.83 -36.40
N HIS A 95 45.19 -13.73 -36.41
CA HIS A 95 43.98 -13.40 -37.21
C HIS A 95 42.90 -14.48 -37.48
N SER A 96 41.75 -14.31 -36.81
CA SER A 96 40.44 -14.58 -37.44
C SER A 96 39.40 -13.60 -36.91
N HIS A 97 38.74 -12.90 -37.85
CA HIS A 97 37.64 -11.97 -37.66
C HIS A 97 36.57 -12.52 -36.70
N ILE A 98 36.34 -11.83 -35.59
CA ILE A 98 35.08 -11.92 -34.83
C ILE A 98 34.52 -10.51 -34.74
N THR A 99 33.52 -10.25 -35.58
CA THR A 99 32.63 -9.11 -35.46
C THR A 99 31.92 -9.17 -34.11
N TYR A 100 32.34 -8.34 -33.16
CA TYR A 100 31.53 -8.00 -32.02
C TYR A 100 30.30 -7.26 -32.51
N ARG A 101 29.19 -8.00 -32.68
CA ARG A 101 27.88 -7.40 -32.81
C ARG A 101 27.49 -6.90 -31.43
N SER A 102 27.86 -5.66 -31.13
CA SER A 102 27.31 -4.89 -30.02
C SER A 102 25.79 -4.99 -30.09
N LEU A 103 25.18 -5.64 -29.10
CA LEU A 103 23.73 -5.57 -28.90
C LEU A 103 23.43 -4.14 -28.39
N PRO A 104 22.61 -3.36 -29.09
CA PRO A 104 22.30 -2.01 -28.65
C PRO A 104 21.36 -2.05 -27.44
N VAL A 105 21.80 -1.43 -26.36
CA VAL A 105 20.92 -0.87 -25.32
C VAL A 105 20.19 0.30 -25.97
N ALA A 106 18.91 0.09 -26.31
CA ALA A 106 18.01 1.15 -26.73
C ALA A 106 16.59 0.77 -26.29
N ASP A 107 16.22 1.19 -25.07
CA ASP A 107 14.81 1.32 -24.71
C ASP A 107 14.23 2.48 -25.53
N SER A 108 13.60 2.14 -26.66
CA SER A 108 12.91 3.10 -27.51
C SER A 108 11.41 3.14 -27.11
N PRO A 109 10.80 4.33 -26.88
CA PRO A 109 9.39 4.46 -26.48
C PRO A 109 8.36 3.98 -27.53
N GLY A 110 8.80 3.55 -28.72
CA GLY A 110 7.95 3.31 -29.89
C GLY A 110 7.07 2.06 -29.88
N SER A 111 7.03 1.24 -28.81
CA SER A 111 6.26 -0.01 -28.79
C SER A 111 4.82 0.12 -28.23
N LEU A 112 4.54 1.18 -27.48
CA LEU A 112 3.21 1.43 -26.91
C LEU A 112 2.31 2.30 -27.80
N SER A 113 2.87 2.98 -28.81
CA SER A 113 2.16 3.85 -29.75
C SER A 113 1.24 3.11 -30.74
N LEU A 114 1.19 1.77 -30.67
CA LEU A 114 0.36 0.92 -31.53
C LEU A 114 -1.03 0.62 -30.94
N LEU A 115 -1.37 1.11 -29.75
CA LEU A 115 -2.70 0.91 -29.18
C LEU A 115 -3.73 1.71 -29.97
N THR A 116 -4.70 1.00 -30.56
CA THR A 116 -5.78 1.63 -31.33
C THR A 116 -6.78 2.31 -30.39
N PHE A 117 -7.46 3.36 -30.88
CA PHE A 117 -8.49 4.06 -30.11
C PHE A 117 -9.57 3.14 -29.51
N PRO A 118 -10.11 2.12 -30.22
CA PRO A 118 -11.05 1.17 -29.63
C PRO A 118 -10.47 0.36 -28.47
N CYS A 119 -9.17 0.04 -28.52
CA CYS A 119 -8.48 -0.67 -27.43
C CYS A 119 -8.33 0.23 -26.20
N LEU A 120 -7.88 1.47 -26.38
CA LEU A 120 -7.77 2.47 -25.32
C LEU A 120 -9.12 2.72 -24.64
N HIS A 121 -10.18 2.87 -25.42
CA HIS A 121 -11.52 3.02 -24.88
C HIS A 121 -11.94 1.77 -24.09
N ALA A 122 -11.74 0.56 -24.62
CA ALA A 122 -12.10 -0.68 -23.92
C ALA A 122 -11.34 -0.88 -22.59
N LEU A 123 -10.08 -0.42 -22.50
CA LEU A 123 -9.28 -0.49 -21.26
C LEU A 123 -9.74 0.49 -20.17
N ALA A 124 -10.43 1.57 -20.55
CA ALA A 124 -10.95 2.56 -19.63
C ALA A 124 -12.42 2.35 -19.24
N GLN A 125 -13.09 1.36 -19.82
CA GLN A 125 -14.51 1.09 -19.61
C GLN A 125 -14.75 -0.02 -18.56
N GLY A 126 -15.84 0.14 -17.81
CA GLY A 126 -16.29 -0.82 -16.80
C GLY A 126 -15.47 -0.84 -15.51
N ASP A 127 -15.64 -1.90 -14.74
CA ASP A 127 -14.92 -2.09 -13.48
C ASP A 127 -13.54 -2.72 -13.70
N PHE A 128 -12.73 -2.80 -12.64
CA PHE A 128 -11.39 -3.39 -12.70
C PHE A 128 -11.36 -4.82 -13.29
N SER A 129 -12.44 -5.60 -13.12
CA SER A 129 -12.56 -6.93 -13.71
C SER A 129 -12.62 -6.87 -15.25
N ASP A 130 -13.35 -5.89 -15.79
CA ASP A 130 -13.49 -5.70 -17.23
C ASP A 130 -12.21 -5.16 -17.84
N PHE A 131 -11.52 -4.25 -17.14
CA PHE A 131 -10.15 -3.87 -17.48
C PHE A 131 -9.22 -5.09 -17.61
N LEU A 132 -9.25 -6.02 -16.65
CA LEU A 132 -8.40 -7.21 -16.70
C LEU A 132 -8.76 -8.14 -17.87
N LYS A 133 -10.04 -8.21 -18.27
CA LYS A 133 -10.45 -8.94 -19.47
C LYS A 133 -9.95 -8.22 -20.73
N ALA A 134 -10.10 -6.90 -20.79
CA ALA A 134 -9.63 -6.07 -21.90
C ALA A 134 -8.11 -6.17 -22.09
N LEU A 135 -7.35 -6.14 -20.99
CA LEU A 135 -5.88 -6.25 -21.00
C LEU A 135 -5.36 -7.60 -21.52
N ARG A 136 -6.19 -8.66 -21.52
CA ARG A 136 -5.82 -9.98 -22.09
C ARG A 136 -6.04 -10.10 -23.59
N ARG A 137 -6.81 -9.19 -24.18
CA ARG A 137 -7.08 -9.21 -25.62
C ARG A 137 -5.77 -9.05 -26.41
N PRO A 138 -5.68 -9.60 -27.63
CA PRO A 138 -4.47 -9.54 -28.44
C PRO A 138 -4.03 -8.10 -28.76
N ASP A 139 -4.97 -7.18 -28.88
CA ASP A 139 -4.73 -5.75 -29.13
C ASP A 139 -4.08 -5.01 -27.95
N ALA A 140 -4.17 -5.54 -26.72
CA ALA A 140 -3.58 -4.96 -25.51
C ALA A 140 -2.30 -5.69 -25.03
N GLN A 141 -1.80 -6.66 -25.78
CA GLN A 141 -0.66 -7.50 -25.36
C GLN A 141 0.63 -6.72 -25.12
N ASN A 142 0.87 -5.67 -25.90
CA ASN A 142 2.06 -4.81 -25.72
C ASN A 142 2.02 -4.12 -24.35
N LEU A 143 0.85 -3.61 -23.94
CA LEU A 143 0.66 -2.97 -22.63
C LEU A 143 0.81 -3.98 -21.49
N MET A 144 0.22 -5.17 -21.62
CA MET A 144 0.37 -6.25 -20.64
C MET A 144 1.83 -6.67 -20.45
N THR A 145 2.55 -6.83 -21.57
CA THR A 145 3.97 -7.19 -21.56
C THR A 145 4.81 -6.09 -20.92
N HIS A 146 4.52 -4.83 -21.23
CA HIS A 146 5.20 -3.68 -20.62
C HIS A 146 4.97 -3.65 -19.10
N CYS A 147 3.72 -3.78 -18.64
CA CYS A 147 3.41 -3.84 -17.20
C CYS A 147 4.15 -4.99 -16.51
N THR A 148 4.18 -6.17 -17.13
CA THR A 148 4.84 -7.35 -16.58
C THR A 148 6.35 -7.15 -16.46
N ARG A 149 7.00 -6.64 -17.51
CA ARG A 149 8.44 -6.36 -17.52
C ARG A 149 8.80 -5.29 -16.49
N PHE A 150 7.99 -4.25 -16.37
CA PHE A 150 8.19 -3.20 -15.37
C PHE A 150 8.11 -3.75 -13.94
N ILE A 151 7.10 -4.58 -13.65
CA ILE A 151 6.96 -5.23 -12.34
C ILE A 151 8.18 -6.10 -12.02
N GLN A 152 8.65 -6.91 -12.98
CA GLN A 152 9.83 -7.76 -12.80
C GLN A 152 11.08 -6.92 -12.54
N LYS A 153 11.32 -5.89 -13.36
CA LYS A 153 12.45 -4.95 -13.20
C LYS A 153 12.50 -4.40 -11.76
N LEU A 154 11.39 -3.92 -11.22
CA LEU A 154 11.37 -3.35 -9.86
C LEU A 154 11.47 -4.38 -8.73
N GLN A 155 11.06 -5.62 -8.97
CA GLN A 155 11.20 -6.73 -8.02
C GLN A 155 12.65 -7.21 -7.94
N ASP A 156 13.33 -7.33 -9.09
CA ASP A 156 14.68 -7.87 -9.17
C ASP A 156 15.74 -6.81 -8.78
N THR A 157 15.39 -5.52 -8.83
CA THR A 157 16.33 -4.46 -8.45
C THR A 157 16.36 -4.28 -6.92
N GLU A 158 17.30 -4.95 -6.26
CA GLU A 158 17.50 -4.87 -4.80
C GLU A 158 18.30 -3.62 -4.36
N ILE A 159 19.09 -3.02 -5.26
CA ILE A 159 20.03 -1.94 -4.93
C ILE A 159 19.32 -0.58 -4.75
N LEU A 160 18.11 -0.42 -5.29
CA LEU A 160 17.39 0.85 -5.27
C LEU A 160 16.66 1.10 -3.95
N THR A 161 16.66 2.36 -3.50
CA THR A 161 15.88 2.79 -2.35
C THR A 161 14.38 2.78 -2.68
N LEU A 162 13.53 2.82 -1.65
CA LEU A 162 12.09 2.91 -1.85
C LEU A 162 11.67 4.20 -2.56
N ASP A 163 12.44 5.27 -2.39
CA ASP A 163 12.18 6.56 -3.04
C ASP A 163 12.52 6.46 -4.54
N ASP A 164 13.67 5.87 -4.91
CA ASP A 164 14.03 5.63 -6.32
C ASP A 164 13.02 4.71 -7.03
N LYS A 165 12.53 3.68 -6.32
CA LYS A 165 11.45 2.82 -6.83
C LYS A 165 10.16 3.60 -7.02
N GLY A 166 9.87 4.56 -6.13
CA GLY A 166 8.76 5.50 -6.27
C GLY A 166 8.88 6.31 -7.55
N GLU A 167 10.03 6.94 -7.79
CA GLU A 167 10.28 7.73 -8.99
C GLU A 167 10.06 6.94 -10.29
N GLN A 168 10.57 5.69 -10.35
CA GLN A 168 10.33 4.83 -11.51
C GLN A 168 8.85 4.48 -11.73
N VAL A 169 8.08 4.32 -10.64
CA VAL A 169 6.63 4.12 -10.73
C VAL A 169 5.93 5.37 -11.27
N GLN A 170 6.38 6.56 -10.86
CA GLN A 170 5.83 7.82 -11.36
C GLN A 170 6.14 8.06 -12.84
N GLU A 171 7.38 7.79 -13.27
CA GLU A 171 7.76 7.84 -14.68
C GLU A 171 6.95 6.85 -15.52
N PHE A 172 6.70 5.65 -14.98
CA PHE A 172 5.86 4.65 -15.62
C PHE A 172 4.42 5.14 -15.80
N TYR A 173 3.80 5.75 -14.77
CA TYR A 173 2.47 6.35 -14.92
C TYR A 173 2.44 7.47 -15.95
N SER A 174 3.47 8.32 -16.00
CA SER A 174 3.60 9.38 -17.00
C SER A 174 3.65 8.80 -18.43
N THR A 175 4.46 7.76 -18.63
CA THR A 175 4.63 7.06 -19.90
C THR A 175 3.33 6.41 -20.40
N ILE A 176 2.57 5.77 -19.50
CA ILE A 176 1.26 5.20 -19.87
C ILE A 176 0.23 6.32 -20.09
N GLY A 177 0.29 7.39 -19.31
CA GLY A 177 -0.60 8.53 -19.43
C GLY A 177 -0.44 9.28 -20.76
N SER A 178 0.78 9.34 -21.31
CA SER A 178 1.06 9.97 -22.61
C SER A 178 0.53 9.20 -23.82
N LEU A 179 -0.01 7.98 -23.63
CA LEU A 179 -0.62 7.21 -24.72
C LEU A 179 -1.99 7.75 -25.13
N TYR A 180 -2.64 8.54 -24.27
CA TYR A 180 -3.96 9.11 -24.55
C TYR A 180 -3.82 10.52 -25.12
N PRO A 181 -4.64 10.86 -26.14
CA PRO A 181 -4.82 12.25 -26.56
C PRO A 181 -5.33 13.14 -25.42
N ASP A 182 -5.01 14.42 -25.46
CA ASP A 182 -5.35 15.38 -24.39
C ASP A 182 -6.86 15.52 -24.12
N HIS A 183 -7.71 15.21 -25.10
CA HIS A 183 -9.17 15.30 -24.97
C HIS A 183 -9.80 14.14 -24.19
N MET A 184 -9.11 13.01 -24.00
CA MET A 184 -9.62 11.82 -23.30
C MET A 184 -9.18 11.80 -21.83
N THR A 185 -9.51 12.86 -21.09
CA THR A 185 -9.00 13.04 -19.73
C THR A 185 -9.57 12.01 -18.75
N GLU A 186 -10.88 11.73 -18.82
CA GLU A 186 -11.57 10.81 -17.91
C GLU A 186 -11.16 9.35 -18.16
N GLU A 187 -11.07 8.92 -19.42
CA GLU A 187 -10.63 7.58 -19.79
C GLU A 187 -9.18 7.34 -19.40
N ARG A 188 -8.31 8.34 -19.61
CA ARG A 188 -6.92 8.31 -19.18
C ARG A 188 -6.82 8.12 -17.67
N GLU A 189 -7.62 8.84 -16.89
CA GLU A 189 -7.63 8.71 -15.43
C GLU A 189 -8.12 7.32 -14.98
N LYS A 190 -9.21 6.82 -15.57
CA LYS A 190 -9.71 5.46 -15.29
C LYS A 190 -8.66 4.40 -15.60
N LEU A 191 -7.97 4.50 -16.74
CA LEU A 191 -6.89 3.59 -17.06
C LEU A 191 -5.75 3.67 -16.03
N LEU A 192 -5.28 4.87 -15.70
CA LEU A 192 -4.18 5.03 -14.75
C LEU A 192 -4.53 4.45 -13.37
N ASN A 193 -5.79 4.58 -12.93
CA ASN A 193 -6.27 3.94 -11.71
C ASN A 193 -6.22 2.40 -11.79
N ASN A 194 -6.62 1.84 -12.94
CA ASN A 194 -6.55 0.40 -13.17
C ASN A 194 -5.10 -0.10 -13.22
N ILE A 195 -4.20 0.65 -13.85
CA ILE A 195 -2.76 0.36 -13.93
C ILE A 195 -2.11 0.44 -12.55
N GLU A 196 -2.38 1.50 -11.78
CA GLU A 196 -1.92 1.61 -10.39
C GLU A 196 -2.38 0.40 -9.58
N LYS A 197 -3.66 0.04 -9.66
CA LYS A 197 -4.20 -1.12 -8.94
C LYS A 197 -3.50 -2.42 -9.33
N LEU A 198 -3.24 -2.64 -10.63
CA LEU A 198 -2.54 -3.82 -11.14
C LEU A 198 -1.09 -3.88 -10.63
N VAL A 199 -0.31 -2.82 -10.87
CA VAL A 199 1.12 -2.76 -10.60
C VAL A 199 1.36 -2.81 -9.10
N MET A 200 0.70 -1.95 -8.33
CA MET A 200 0.97 -1.83 -6.90
C MET A 200 0.46 -3.03 -6.10
N THR A 201 -0.59 -3.72 -6.55
CA THR A 201 -1.00 -4.98 -5.92
C THR A 201 0.06 -6.08 -6.05
N ARG A 202 0.85 -6.06 -7.14
CA ARG A 202 1.94 -7.02 -7.39
C ARG A 202 3.23 -6.62 -6.68
N LEU A 203 3.56 -5.32 -6.68
CA LEU A 203 4.73 -4.78 -6.01
C LEU A 203 4.59 -4.69 -4.49
N TYR A 204 3.37 -4.73 -3.93
CA TYR A 204 3.13 -4.52 -2.50
C TYR A 204 4.10 -5.25 -1.56
N LYS A 205 4.38 -6.53 -1.83
CA LYS A 205 5.28 -7.34 -0.99
C LYS A 205 6.75 -6.92 -1.05
N SER A 206 7.17 -6.27 -2.14
CA SER A 206 8.56 -5.85 -2.36
C SER A 206 8.81 -4.38 -1.99
N VAL A 207 7.76 -3.57 -1.78
CA VAL A 207 7.91 -2.13 -1.53
C VAL A 207 7.21 -1.62 -0.26
N PHE A 208 6.38 -2.44 0.41
CA PHE A 208 5.66 -2.01 1.62
C PHE A 208 6.25 -2.64 2.88
N CYS A 209 6.79 -1.82 3.79
CA CYS A 209 7.18 -2.17 5.16
C CYS A 209 7.88 -3.55 5.24
N LEU A 210 9.07 -3.64 4.63
CA LEU A 210 9.84 -4.89 4.60
C LEU A 210 10.17 -5.35 6.02
N ASP A 211 10.07 -6.65 6.29
CA ASP A 211 10.29 -7.22 7.62
C ASP A 211 11.71 -6.88 8.14
N GLY A 212 11.80 -6.35 9.36
CA GLY A 212 13.06 -5.92 9.98
C GLY A 212 13.60 -4.57 9.50
N SER A 213 12.88 -3.85 8.63
CA SER A 213 13.28 -2.53 8.14
C SER A 213 13.19 -1.43 9.20
N GLN A 214 13.86 -0.31 8.96
CA GLN A 214 13.70 0.90 9.79
C GLN A 214 12.25 1.40 9.81
N ASP A 215 11.48 1.17 8.74
CA ASP A 215 10.09 1.60 8.67
C ASP A 215 9.22 0.83 9.67
N GLU A 216 9.46 -0.48 9.85
CA GLU A 216 8.79 -1.28 10.86
C GLU A 216 9.09 -0.75 12.28
N GLN A 217 10.34 -0.38 12.56
CA GLN A 217 10.73 0.17 13.86
C GLN A 217 10.06 1.53 14.13
N LYS A 218 10.02 2.42 13.13
CA LYS A 218 9.34 3.71 13.24
C LYS A 218 7.84 3.55 13.45
N ASP A 219 7.21 2.60 12.75
CA ASP A 219 5.80 2.27 12.96
C ASP A 219 5.52 1.77 14.39
N LEU A 220 6.40 0.92 14.93
CA LEU A 220 6.27 0.43 16.31
C LEU A 220 6.42 1.55 17.34
N CYS A 221 7.39 2.44 17.15
CA CYS A 221 7.60 3.61 18.00
C CYS A 221 6.35 4.51 18.00
N PHE A 222 5.85 4.85 16.81
CA PHE A 222 4.68 5.70 16.66
C PHE A 222 3.41 5.06 17.22
N GLN A 223 3.22 3.75 17.03
CA GLN A 223 2.11 3.02 17.65
C GLN A 223 2.16 3.07 19.19
N ALA A 224 3.36 2.99 19.78
CA ALA A 224 3.54 3.11 21.21
C ALA A 224 3.26 4.54 21.70
N GLN A 225 3.64 5.55 20.93
CA GLN A 225 3.33 6.96 21.20
C GLN A 225 1.81 7.19 21.23
N ILE A 226 1.05 6.77 20.21
CA ILE A 226 -0.42 6.86 20.23
C ILE A 226 -1.00 6.17 21.47
N ARG A 227 -0.47 5.00 21.85
CA ARG A 227 -0.94 4.26 23.03
C ARG A 227 -0.71 5.04 24.33
N SER A 228 0.40 5.76 24.46
CA SER A 228 0.64 6.64 25.61
C SER A 228 -0.33 7.82 25.69
N LEU A 229 -0.99 8.17 24.58
CA LEU A 229 -1.97 9.26 24.47
C LEU A 229 -3.43 8.80 24.62
N VAL A 230 -3.67 7.58 25.12
CA VAL A 230 -5.04 7.05 25.33
C VAL A 230 -5.90 7.92 26.25
N TRP A 231 -5.26 8.68 27.15
CA TRP A 231 -5.89 9.60 28.11
C TRP A 231 -6.51 10.84 27.46
N VAL A 232 -6.21 11.13 26.19
CA VAL A 232 -6.75 12.31 25.49
C VAL A 232 -8.26 12.19 25.33
N THR A 233 -8.97 13.22 25.78
CA THR A 233 -10.44 13.31 25.76
C THR A 233 -10.93 14.24 24.64
N PRO A 234 -12.17 14.08 24.15
CA PRO A 234 -12.75 14.99 23.17
C PRO A 234 -12.71 16.47 23.61
N LYS A 235 -12.91 16.73 24.91
CA LYS A 235 -12.90 18.08 25.47
C LYS A 235 -11.53 18.75 25.39
N MET A 236 -10.44 18.00 25.54
CA MET A 236 -9.07 18.51 25.41
C MET A 236 -8.78 18.98 23.97
N LEU A 237 -9.40 18.33 22.99
CA LEU A 237 -9.34 18.71 21.57
C LEU A 237 -10.49 19.64 21.15
N GLN A 238 -11.24 20.19 22.12
CA GLN A 238 -12.36 21.12 21.89
C GLN A 238 -13.45 20.57 20.95
N LEU A 239 -13.65 19.25 20.94
CA LEU A 239 -14.67 18.62 20.11
C LEU A 239 -16.07 18.81 20.71
N SER A 240 -17.03 19.14 19.85
CA SER A 240 -18.46 19.16 20.15
C SER A 240 -19.11 17.76 20.27
N LEU A 241 -18.33 16.76 20.67
CA LEU A 241 -18.82 15.39 20.86
C LEU A 241 -19.43 15.25 22.26
N HIS A 242 -20.76 15.19 22.32
CA HIS A 242 -21.49 14.88 23.53
C HIS A 242 -21.81 13.38 23.62
N GLU A 243 -21.70 12.80 24.81
CA GLU A 243 -22.02 11.38 25.06
C GLU A 243 -23.47 11.03 24.71
N SER A 244 -24.38 12.00 24.77
CA SER A 244 -25.79 11.85 24.39
C SER A 244 -26.01 11.76 22.88
N ASN A 245 -25.09 12.28 22.05
CA ASN A 245 -25.23 12.29 20.60
C ASN A 245 -24.75 10.95 20.02
N LYS A 246 -25.59 9.92 20.13
CA LYS A 246 -25.27 8.57 19.67
C LYS A 246 -24.91 8.54 18.18
N GLU A 247 -25.61 9.32 17.35
CA GLU A 247 -25.36 9.38 15.90
C GLU A 247 -23.95 9.89 15.57
N ALA A 248 -23.52 10.99 16.20
CA ALA A 248 -22.17 11.51 16.01
C ALA A 248 -21.10 10.51 16.47
N ASN A 249 -21.32 9.82 17.59
CA ASN A 249 -20.41 8.80 18.10
C ASN A 249 -20.32 7.58 17.16
N ASP A 250 -21.43 7.12 16.59
CA ASP A 250 -21.47 6.02 15.63
C ASP A 250 -20.74 6.39 14.32
N LEU A 251 -20.82 7.65 13.89
CA LEU A 251 -20.08 8.18 12.74
C LEU A 251 -18.57 8.23 13.02
N VAL A 252 -18.15 8.68 14.20
CA VAL A 252 -16.73 8.65 14.61
C VAL A 252 -16.22 7.21 14.68
N LEU A 253 -17.01 6.27 15.21
CA LEU A 253 -16.65 4.86 15.23
C LEU A 253 -16.51 4.27 13.81
N SER A 254 -17.36 4.70 12.89
CA SER A 254 -17.28 4.33 11.48
C SER A 254 -15.99 4.87 10.83
N ALA A 255 -15.59 6.10 11.18
CA ALA A 255 -14.32 6.68 10.76
C ALA A 255 -13.12 5.89 11.33
N VAL A 256 -13.14 5.59 12.63
CA VAL A 256 -12.13 4.77 13.31
C VAL A 256 -11.95 3.42 12.61
N THR A 257 -13.05 2.71 12.36
CA THR A 257 -13.02 1.41 11.69
C THR A 257 -12.43 1.52 10.29
N THR A 258 -12.80 2.56 9.55
CA THR A 258 -12.29 2.81 8.20
C THR A 258 -10.78 3.10 8.19
N LEU A 259 -10.25 3.82 9.19
CA LEU A 259 -8.81 4.06 9.31
C LEU A 259 -8.03 2.79 9.62
N VAL A 260 -8.57 1.89 10.46
CA VAL A 260 -7.95 0.58 10.72
C VAL A 260 -7.88 -0.27 9.44
N GLU A 261 -8.86 -0.14 8.54
CA GLU A 261 -8.90 -0.87 7.27
C GLU A 261 -7.82 -0.44 6.26
N ILE A 262 -7.18 0.73 6.41
CA ILE A 262 -6.13 1.23 5.49
C ILE A 262 -5.06 0.14 5.26
N ASP A 263 -4.63 -0.51 6.34
CA ASP A 263 -3.56 -1.52 6.30
C ASP A 263 -3.95 -2.80 5.55
N SER A 264 -5.26 -3.03 5.35
CA SER A 264 -5.78 -4.19 4.62
C SER A 264 -5.75 -4.02 3.10
N LYS A 265 -5.60 -2.78 2.61
CA LYS A 265 -5.59 -2.46 1.18
C LYS A 265 -4.17 -2.55 0.63
N ARG A 266 -4.04 -2.94 -0.64
CA ARG A 266 -2.72 -3.05 -1.31
C ARG A 266 -2.44 -1.90 -2.27
N ALA A 267 -3.41 -1.51 -3.08
CA ALA A 267 -3.25 -0.39 -3.99
C ALA A 267 -3.28 0.94 -3.21
N PRO A 268 -2.41 1.92 -3.53
CA PRO A 268 -2.40 3.25 -2.90
C PRO A 268 -3.77 3.94 -2.98
N GLN A 269 -4.44 3.90 -4.13
CA GLN A 269 -5.79 4.47 -4.31
C GLN A 269 -6.83 3.86 -3.36
N ASP A 270 -6.74 2.56 -3.07
CA ASP A 270 -7.69 1.90 -2.18
C ASP A 270 -7.40 2.30 -0.72
N LYS A 271 -6.12 2.55 -0.36
CA LYS A 271 -5.73 3.10 0.94
C LYS A 271 -6.19 4.56 1.09
N LEU A 272 -6.01 5.37 0.05
CA LEU A 272 -6.46 6.75 0.03
C LEU A 272 -7.99 6.86 0.11
N ALA A 273 -8.71 5.97 -0.58
CA ALA A 273 -10.17 5.89 -0.47
C ALA A 273 -10.65 5.62 0.96
N CYS A 274 -9.91 4.82 1.75
CA CYS A 274 -10.19 4.67 3.19
C CYS A 274 -10.01 6.00 3.93
N VAL A 275 -8.96 6.77 3.67
CA VAL A 275 -8.76 8.11 4.27
C VAL A 275 -9.91 9.04 3.91
N SER A 276 -10.26 9.17 2.62
CA SER A 276 -11.37 10.01 2.17
C SER A 276 -12.72 9.58 2.77
N LYS A 277 -12.95 8.27 2.88
CA LYS A 277 -14.18 7.72 3.50
C LYS A 277 -14.23 8.01 5.00
N ALA A 278 -13.12 7.88 5.72
CA ALA A 278 -13.04 8.26 7.13
C ALA A 278 -13.31 9.77 7.31
N SER A 279 -12.72 10.61 6.47
CA SER A 279 -12.98 12.06 6.47
C SER A 279 -14.45 12.39 6.23
N ASN A 280 -15.13 11.67 5.32
CA ASN A 280 -16.56 11.84 5.10
C ASN A 280 -17.41 11.52 6.33
N PHE A 281 -17.06 10.47 7.08
CA PHE A 281 -17.74 10.19 8.33
C PHE A 281 -17.50 11.27 9.38
N ILE A 282 -16.28 11.82 9.43
CA ILE A 282 -15.95 12.94 10.32
C ILE A 282 -16.76 14.19 9.95
N PHE A 283 -16.83 14.58 8.67
CA PHE A 283 -17.63 15.72 8.24
C PHE A 283 -19.10 15.57 8.63
N LYS A 284 -19.66 14.36 8.47
CA LYS A 284 -21.03 14.05 8.91
C LYS A 284 -21.16 14.15 10.44
N ALA A 285 -20.19 13.63 11.18
CA ALA A 285 -20.20 13.71 12.64
C ALA A 285 -20.20 15.17 13.11
N ILE A 286 -19.40 16.04 12.48
CA ILE A 286 -19.37 17.47 12.77
C ILE A 286 -20.72 18.11 12.47
N SER A 287 -21.32 17.83 11.29
CA SER A 287 -22.61 18.42 10.90
C SER A 287 -23.77 18.02 11.81
N VAL A 288 -23.69 16.86 12.49
CA VAL A 288 -24.70 16.41 13.45
C VAL A 288 -24.39 16.91 14.88
N SER A 289 -23.15 17.33 15.13
CA SER A 289 -22.68 17.79 16.45
C SER A 289 -22.70 19.31 16.60
N LYS A 290 -22.62 20.06 15.50
CA LYS A 290 -22.64 21.52 15.47
C LYS A 290 -23.72 22.01 14.49
N ILE A 291 -24.36 23.11 14.86
CA ILE A 291 -25.30 23.84 14.00
C ILE A 291 -24.53 24.66 12.95
N GLU A 292 -23.35 25.15 13.32
CA GLU A 292 -22.49 25.95 12.45
C GLU A 292 -21.78 25.08 11.38
N PRO A 293 -21.45 25.65 10.21
CA PRO A 293 -20.66 24.97 9.21
C PRO A 293 -19.32 24.49 9.76
N ALA A 294 -18.91 23.27 9.39
CA ALA A 294 -17.64 22.72 9.80
C ALA A 294 -16.46 23.58 9.31
N THR A 295 -15.60 23.98 10.24
CA THR A 295 -14.33 24.65 9.92
C THR A 295 -13.21 23.63 9.63
N ALA A 296 -12.10 24.10 9.07
CA ALA A 296 -10.91 23.26 8.88
C ALA A 296 -10.32 22.80 10.24
N ASP A 297 -10.36 23.65 11.26
CA ASP A 297 -9.86 23.34 12.60
C ASP A 297 -10.74 22.31 13.32
N ASP A 298 -12.07 22.39 13.13
CA ASP A 298 -13.00 21.35 13.59
C ASP A 298 -12.65 20.01 12.96
N PHE A 299 -12.50 19.98 11.64
CA PHE A 299 -12.15 18.77 10.92
C PHE A 299 -10.83 18.17 11.40
N LEU A 300 -9.79 19.00 11.54
CA LEU A 300 -8.47 18.56 11.99
C LEU A 300 -8.52 17.98 13.41
N SER A 301 -9.24 18.63 14.32
CA SER A 301 -9.37 18.19 15.71
C SER A 301 -10.09 16.83 15.80
N TYR A 302 -11.18 16.65 15.04
CA TYR A 302 -11.86 15.36 14.95
C TYR A 302 -10.96 14.29 14.31
N LEU A 303 -10.16 14.65 13.30
CA LEU A 303 -9.25 13.71 12.63
C LEU A 303 -8.13 13.23 13.56
N ILE A 304 -7.51 14.14 14.32
CA ILE A 304 -6.53 13.81 15.37
C ILE A 304 -7.15 12.83 16.37
N PHE A 305 -8.33 13.15 16.90
CA PHE A 305 -9.02 12.28 17.85
C PHE A 305 -9.33 10.90 17.25
N THR A 306 -9.78 10.86 15.99
CA THR A 306 -10.09 9.60 15.29
C THR A 306 -8.83 8.75 15.10
N ILE A 307 -7.69 9.35 14.76
CA ILE A 307 -6.40 8.63 14.65
C ILE A 307 -5.96 8.09 16.02
N LEU A 308 -6.06 8.90 17.08
CA LEU A 308 -5.72 8.46 18.45
C LEU A 308 -6.56 7.27 18.90
N LYS A 309 -7.88 7.28 18.60
CA LYS A 309 -8.77 6.16 18.94
C LYS A 309 -8.59 4.95 18.03
N ALA A 310 -8.28 5.15 16.75
CA ALA A 310 -8.07 4.05 15.82
C ALA A 310 -6.73 3.32 16.04
N ASN A 311 -5.68 4.06 16.39
CA ASN A 311 -4.29 3.59 16.42
C ASN A 311 -3.96 2.68 15.21
N PRO A 312 -4.05 3.20 13.96
CA PRO A 312 -3.97 2.38 12.76
C PRO A 312 -2.63 1.63 12.67
N PRO A 313 -2.64 0.33 12.31
CA PRO A 313 -1.41 -0.43 12.21
C PRO A 313 -0.54 0.06 11.06
N ARG A 314 0.77 0.14 11.30
CA ARG A 314 1.79 0.56 10.31
C ARG A 314 1.46 1.91 9.66
N LEU A 315 0.99 2.86 10.47
CA LEU A 315 0.46 4.13 9.96
C LEU A 315 1.51 4.94 9.18
N LEU A 316 2.75 5.04 9.67
CA LEU A 316 3.80 5.76 8.96
C LEU A 316 4.11 5.08 7.62
N SER A 317 4.27 3.75 7.61
CA SER A 317 4.48 3.02 6.35
C SER A 317 3.32 3.22 5.36
N ASN A 318 2.08 3.28 5.84
CA ASN A 318 0.91 3.54 5.00
C ASN A 318 0.95 4.95 4.39
N ILE A 319 1.29 5.97 5.18
CA ILE A 319 1.44 7.36 4.70
C ILE A 319 2.52 7.43 3.63
N GLN A 320 3.73 6.95 3.93
CA GLN A 320 4.84 7.02 2.98
C GLN A 320 4.57 6.22 1.71
N TYR A 321 3.92 5.06 1.82
CA TYR A 321 3.54 4.25 0.67
C TYR A 321 2.55 4.98 -0.25
N ILE A 322 1.55 5.67 0.31
CA ILE A 322 0.63 6.51 -0.49
C ILE A 322 1.41 7.64 -1.15
N THR A 323 2.25 8.35 -0.40
CA THR A 323 3.05 9.48 -0.91
C THR A 323 3.96 9.08 -2.07
N ARG A 324 4.60 7.90 -2.00
CA ARG A 324 5.56 7.43 -3.02
C ARG A 324 4.89 6.88 -4.27
N PHE A 325 3.80 6.12 -4.12
CA PHE A 325 3.31 5.25 -5.20
C PHE A 325 1.91 5.59 -5.71
N CYS A 326 1.17 6.49 -5.07
CA CYS A 326 -0.11 6.96 -5.59
C CYS A 326 0.11 7.89 -6.79
N ASN A 327 -0.83 7.88 -7.73
CA ASN A 327 -0.86 8.83 -8.82
C ASN A 327 -0.90 10.28 -8.28
N PRO A 328 0.10 11.14 -8.60
CA PRO A 328 0.25 12.46 -8.01
C PRO A 328 -0.94 13.38 -8.24
N LYS A 329 -1.64 13.24 -9.38
CA LYS A 329 -2.85 14.03 -9.68
C LYS A 329 -3.92 13.90 -8.59
N ARG A 330 -4.00 12.73 -7.95
CA ARG A 330 -4.97 12.44 -6.88
C ARG A 330 -4.57 13.05 -5.54
N LEU A 331 -3.27 13.23 -5.30
CA LEU A 331 -2.75 13.85 -4.08
C LEU A 331 -2.77 15.37 -4.16
N VAL A 332 -2.58 15.93 -5.36
CA VAL A 332 -2.48 17.39 -5.57
C VAL A 332 -3.84 18.06 -5.78
N SER A 333 -4.84 17.33 -6.31
CA SER A 333 -6.13 17.92 -6.67
C SER A 333 -7.33 17.24 -6.02
N GLY A 334 -8.37 18.03 -5.79
CA GLY A 334 -9.67 17.56 -5.32
C GLY A 334 -9.73 17.21 -3.83
N LYS A 335 -10.84 16.55 -3.49
CA LYS A 335 -11.19 16.21 -2.11
C LYS A 335 -10.25 15.19 -1.48
N ASP A 336 -9.77 14.22 -2.26
CA ASP A 336 -8.87 13.18 -1.79
C ASP A 336 -7.53 13.78 -1.33
N GLY A 337 -6.96 14.71 -2.11
CA GLY A 337 -5.73 15.43 -1.78
C GLY A 337 -5.85 16.26 -0.50
N TYR A 338 -6.96 16.99 -0.33
CA TYR A 338 -7.25 17.71 0.92
C TYR A 338 -7.35 16.75 2.12
N CYS A 339 -8.11 15.66 1.99
CA CYS A 339 -8.29 14.69 3.07
C CYS A 339 -6.95 14.05 3.47
N PHE A 340 -6.12 13.69 2.50
CA PHE A 340 -4.81 13.11 2.77
C PHE A 340 -3.84 14.11 3.39
N THR A 341 -3.81 15.34 2.89
CA THR A 341 -2.96 16.40 3.46
C THR A 341 -3.30 16.65 4.91
N SER A 342 -4.59 16.81 5.24
CA SER A 342 -5.03 16.95 6.64
C SER A 342 -4.71 15.72 7.47
N PHE A 343 -4.81 14.52 6.92
CA PHE A 343 -4.43 13.27 7.60
C PHE A 343 -2.95 13.21 7.94
N VAL A 344 -2.09 13.60 6.99
CA VAL A 344 -0.65 13.72 7.21
C VAL A 344 -0.35 14.80 8.25
N SER A 345 -1.01 15.95 8.19
CA SER A 345 -0.87 17.00 9.21
C SER A 345 -1.26 16.52 10.61
N SER A 346 -2.37 15.78 10.75
CA SER A 346 -2.76 15.17 12.03
C SER A 346 -1.73 14.14 12.51
N PHE A 347 -1.18 13.33 11.61
CA PHE A 347 -0.09 12.41 11.95
C PHE A 347 1.14 13.15 12.48
N VAL A 348 1.58 14.20 11.78
CA VAL A 348 2.72 15.02 12.19
C VAL A 348 2.47 15.69 13.55
N PHE A 349 1.26 16.20 13.77
CA PHE A 349 0.87 16.80 15.05
C PHE A 349 0.96 15.80 16.21
N ILE A 350 0.55 14.55 16.01
CA ILE A 350 0.62 13.51 17.04
C ILE A 350 2.07 13.07 17.28
N ASN A 351 2.90 13.10 16.24
CA ASN A 351 4.30 12.67 16.30
C ASN A 351 5.20 13.68 17.01
N PHE A 352 4.80 14.96 17.05
CA PHE A 352 5.45 16.03 17.80
C PHE A 352 5.00 16.02 19.26
#